data_AF-A0A5N5RHG1-F1
#
_entry.id   AF-A0A5N5RHG1-F1
#
_cell.length_a   1.000
_cell.length_b   1.000
_cell.length_c   1.000
_cell.angle_alpha   90.00
_cell.angle_beta   90.00
_cell.angle_gamma   90.00
#
_symmetry.space_group_name_H-M   'P 1'
#
loop_
_entity.id
_entity.type
_entity.pdbx_description
1 polymer ?
#
loop_
_entity_poly.entity_id
_entity_poly.type
_entity_poly.pdbx_seq_one_letter_code
_entity_poly.pdbx_strand_id
1 'polypeptide(L)' 'MPIAPDRLDKFTFMASQGHFNDDPEVIKRNCKLIGVEPPTPEEQAYIAEQWEKRFDVEDDLSTDKLRAEYARKKALGEL' A
#
# COMPACT_ATOMS: atom_id res chain seq x y z
N MET A 1 17.34 -26.00 -6.25
CA MET A 1 17.50 -26.11 -4.79
C MET A 1 16.12 -26.02 -4.17
N PRO A 2 15.69 -26.95 -3.31
CA PRO A 2 14.43 -26.79 -2.61
C PRO A 2 14.59 -25.65 -1.59
N ILE A 3 13.61 -24.75 -1.53
CA ILE A 3 13.57 -23.67 -0.54
C ILE A 3 13.44 -24.33 0.83
N ALA A 4 14.41 -24.08 1.71
CA ALA A 4 14.37 -24.61 3.06
C ALA A 4 13.11 -24.09 3.79
N PRO A 5 12.34 -24.94 4.47
CA PRO A 5 11.07 -24.56 5.11
C PRO A 5 11.23 -23.43 6.12
N ASP A 6 12.42 -23.25 6.70
CA ASP A 6 12.77 -22.16 7.63
C ASP A 6 12.75 -20.76 7.00
N ARG A 7 12.68 -20.66 5.67
CA ARG A 7 12.60 -19.39 4.93
C ARG A 7 11.18 -18.93 4.65
N LEU A 8 10.19 -19.83 4.70
CA LEU A 8 8.78 -19.46 4.51
C LEU A 8 8.25 -18.69 5.72
N ASP A 9 8.58 -19.12 6.93
CA ASP A 9 8.14 -18.47 8.18
C ASP A 9 8.66 -17.04 8.38
N LYS A 10 9.68 -16.61 7.64
CA LYS A 10 10.29 -15.27 7.80
C LYS A 10 9.47 -14.16 7.13
N PHE A 11 8.58 -14.50 6.20
CA PHE A 11 7.81 -13.52 5.42
C PHE A 11 6.30 -13.66 5.58
N THR A 12 5.80 -14.79 6.08
CA THR A 12 4.41 -14.91 6.54
C THR A 12 4.30 -14.41 7.96
N PHE A 13 3.68 -13.25 8.15
CA PHE A 13 3.15 -12.86 9.47
C PHE A 13 2.28 -14.02 9.96
N MET A 14 2.71 -14.74 11.00
CA MET A 14 1.86 -15.79 11.56
C MET A 14 0.58 -15.13 12.09
N ALA A 15 -0.58 -15.72 11.84
CA ALA A 15 -1.82 -15.27 12.47
C ALA A 15 -1.59 -15.24 13.99
N SER A 16 -1.73 -14.06 14.62
CA SER A 16 -1.36 -13.68 16.01
C SER A 16 0.00 -12.99 16.25
N GLN A 17 0.91 -12.91 15.29
CA GLN A 17 2.20 -12.20 15.44
C GLN A 17 2.19 -10.74 14.94
N GLY A 18 1.17 -10.34 14.17
CA GLY A 18 0.97 -8.96 13.75
C GLY A 18 -0.09 -8.27 14.59
N HIS A 19 0.27 -7.20 15.29
CA HIS A 19 -0.72 -6.18 15.64
C HIS A 19 -0.91 -5.30 14.40
N PHE A 20 -1.98 -5.54 13.65
CA PHE A 20 -2.43 -4.59 12.65
C PHE A 20 -2.82 -3.30 13.39
N ASN A 21 -2.07 -2.24 13.13
CA ASN A 21 -2.37 -0.94 13.68
C ASN A 21 -3.07 -0.12 12.61
N ASP A 22 -4.37 0.04 12.79
CA ASP A 22 -5.25 0.83 11.95
C ASP A 22 -5.46 2.26 12.49
N ASP A 23 -4.82 2.62 13.62
CA ASP A 23 -4.88 3.97 14.19
C ASP A 23 -4.15 4.96 13.26
N PRO A 24 -4.86 5.96 12.70
CA PRO A 24 -4.29 6.96 11.82
C PRO A 24 -3.11 7.72 12.43
N GLU A 25 -3.12 7.96 13.75
CA GLU A 25 -2.04 8.68 14.43
C GLU A 25 -0.78 7.83 14.56
N VAL A 26 -0.94 6.52 14.77
CA VAL A 26 0.20 5.60 14.79
C VAL A 26 0.78 5.42 13.39
N ILE A 27 -0.07 5.28 12.38
CA ILE A 27 0.34 5.22 10.97
C ILE A 27 1.12 6.49 10.62
N LYS A 28 0.58 7.68 10.91
CA LYS A 28 1.23 8.97 10.66
C LYS A 28 2.57 9.09 11.38
N ARG A 29 2.66 8.67 12.64
CA ARG A 29 3.91 8.65 13.40
C ARG A 29 4.95 7.73 12.75
N ASN A 30 4.56 6.53 12.34
CA ASN A 30 5.46 5.57 11.71
C ASN A 30 5.95 6.09 10.36
N CYS A 31 5.04 6.60 9.53
CA CYS A 31 5.34 7.28 8.27
C CYS A 31 6.37 8.41 8.46
N LYS A 32 6.19 9.26 9.49
CA LYS A 32 7.16 10.31 9.84
C LYS A 32 8.54 9.76 10.21
N LEU A 33 8.62 8.65 10.94
CA LEU A 33 9.90 8.03 11.34
C LEU A 33 10.67 7.48 10.13
N ILE A 34 9.97 6.96 9.13
CA ILE A 34 10.56 6.40 7.91
C ILE A 34 10.71 7.44 6.77
N GLY A 35 10.32 8.70 7.01
CA GLY A 35 10.39 9.77 6.01
C GLY A 35 9.39 9.63 4.85
N VAL A 36 8.31 8.89 5.05
CA VAL A 36 7.24 8.71 4.06
C VAL A 36 6.04 9.56 4.48
N GLU A 37 5.41 10.22 3.52
CA GLU A 37 4.13 10.89 3.75
C GLU A 37 2.98 9.95 3.36
N PRO A 38 2.06 9.65 4.29
CA PRO A 38 0.92 8.79 3.99
C PRO A 38 0.00 9.50 2.98
N PRO A 39 -0.64 8.74 2.07
CA PRO A 39 -1.62 9.31 1.15
C PRO A 39 -2.78 9.95 1.92
N THR A 40 -3.41 10.96 1.32
CA THR A 40 -4.62 11.56 1.89
C THR A 40 -5.78 10.55 1.87
N PRO A 41 -6.86 10.73 2.66
CA PRO A 41 -8.00 9.82 2.60
C PRO A 41 -8.60 9.67 1.20
N GLU A 42 -8.67 10.75 0.42
CA GLU A 42 -9.13 10.74 -0.98
C GLU A 42 -8.19 9.94 -1.90
N GLU A 43 -6.88 10.19 -1.77
CA GLU A 43 -5.86 9.47 -2.54
C GLU A 43 -5.88 7.97 -2.19
N GLN A 44 -6.01 7.63 -0.91
CA GLN A 44 -6.10 6.26 -0.43
C GLN A 44 -7.36 5.55 -0.96
N ALA A 45 -8.51 6.24 -1.00
CA ALA A 45 -9.74 5.70 -1.55
C ALA A 45 -9.61 5.41 -3.05
N TYR A 46 -9.02 6.34 -3.80
CA TYR A 46 -8.72 6.14 -5.23
C TYR A 46 -7.79 4.96 -5.46
N ILE A 47 -6.69 4.87 -4.69
CA ILE A 47 -5.73 3.76 -4.78
C ILE A 47 -6.44 2.43 -4.54
N ALA A 48 -7.26 2.32 -3.49
CA ALA A 48 -7.99 1.10 -3.17
C ALA A 48 -8.94 0.69 -4.31
N GLU A 49 -9.71 1.64 -4.85
CA GLU A 49 -10.62 1.40 -5.97
C GLU A 49 -9.87 0.94 -7.24
N GLN A 50 -8.73 1.55 -7.55
CA GLN A 50 -7.95 1.16 -8.72
C GLN A 50 -7.25 -0.18 -8.56
N TRP A 51 -6.78 -0.51 -7.35
CA TRP A 51 -6.27 -1.84 -7.05
C TRP A 51 -7.35 -2.89 -7.29
N GLU A 52 -8.53 -2.72 -6.71
CA GLU A 52 -9.63 -3.68 -6.87
C GLU A 52 -9.98 -3.92 -8.35
N LYS A 53 -9.90 -2.90 -9.20
CA LYS A 53 -10.24 -3.00 -10.63
C LYS A 53 -9.13 -3.60 -11.50
N ARG A 54 -7.87 -3.36 -11.17
CA ARG A 54 -6.73 -3.58 -12.09
C ARG A 54 -5.76 -4.66 -11.61
N PHE A 55 -5.85 -5.07 -10.34
CA PHE A 55 -4.90 -6.00 -9.73
C PHE A 55 -4.71 -7.30 -10.52
N ASP A 56 -5.81 -7.89 -10.98
CA ASP A 56 -5.78 -9.18 -11.67
C ASP A 56 -5.35 -9.09 -13.14
N VAL A 57 -5.25 -7.88 -13.70
CA VAL A 57 -5.10 -7.66 -15.16
C VAL A 57 -3.82 -6.93 -15.52
N GLU A 58 -3.25 -6.16 -14.59
CA GLU A 58 -2.06 -5.35 -14.83
C GLU A 58 -0.87 -5.86 -14.00
N ASP A 59 0.04 -6.59 -14.65
CA ASP A 59 1.19 -7.24 -14.01
C ASP A 59 2.11 -6.28 -13.25
N ASP A 60 2.24 -5.02 -13.71
CA ASP A 60 3.11 -4.01 -13.11
C ASP A 60 2.35 -2.96 -12.29
N LEU A 61 1.14 -3.27 -11.81
CA LEU A 61 0.38 -2.34 -10.97
C LEU A 61 1.11 -2.13 -9.63
N SER A 62 1.28 -0.86 -9.25
CA SER A 62 1.90 -0.52 -7.98
C SER A 62 1.22 0.70 -7.35
N THR A 63 1.28 0.79 -6.02
CA THR A 63 0.76 1.92 -5.28
C THR A 63 1.41 3.23 -5.76
N ASP A 64 2.71 3.25 -6.03
CA ASP A 64 3.41 4.44 -6.52
C ASP A 64 2.90 4.89 -7.90
N LYS A 65 2.61 3.96 -8.81
CA LYS A 65 2.00 4.29 -10.11
C LYS A 65 0.60 4.89 -9.92
N LEU A 66 -0.20 4.32 -9.03
CA LEU A 66 -1.55 4.82 -8.73
C LEU A 66 -1.52 6.19 -8.06
N ARG A 67 -0.56 6.45 -7.17
CA ARG A 67 -0.31 7.78 -6.58
C ARG A 67 0.06 8.81 -7.64
N ALA A 68 0.97 8.46 -8.55
CA ALA A 68 1.35 9.34 -9.66
C ALA A 68 0.17 9.63 -10.61
N GLU A 69 -0.67 8.62 -10.88
CA GLU A 69 -1.89 8.78 -11.67
C GLU A 69 -2.90 9.70 -10.97
N TYR A 70 -3.13 9.50 -9.67
CA TYR A 70 -4.00 10.38 -8.86
C TYR A 70 -3.52 11.83 -8.90
N ALA A 71 -2.23 12.07 -8.64
CA ALA A 71 -1.65 13.41 -8.66
C ALA A 71 -1.81 14.07 -10.04
N ARG A 72 -1.60 13.31 -11.12
CA ARG A 72 -1.80 13.80 -12.49
C ARG A 72 -3.27 14.15 -12.75
N LYS A 73 -4.21 13.27 -12.42
CA LYS A 73 -5.65 13.51 -12.63
C LYS A 73 -6.17 14.69 -11.80
N LYS A 74 -5.71 14.81 -10.55
CA LYS A 74 -6.02 15.96 -9.68
C LYS A 74 -5.48 17.28 -10.27
N ALA A 75 -4.26 17.26 -10.82
CA ALA A 75 -3.69 18.44 -11.49
C ALA A 75 -4.44 18.82 -12.78
N LEU A 76 -5.08 17.85 -13.44
CA LEU A 76 -5.91 18.07 -14.64
C LEU A 76 -7.36 18.44 -14.32
N GLY A 77 -7.79 18.37 -13.05
CA GLY A 77 -9.19 18.61 -12.64
C GLY A 77 -10.14 17.48 -13.05
N GLU A 78 -9.61 16.27 -13.27
CA GLU A 78 -10.38 15.07 -13.65
C GLU A 78 -10.83 14.25 -12.42
N LEU A 79 -10.49 14.71 -11.22
CA LEU A 79 -10.81 14.14 -9.90
C LEU A 79 -11.32 15.21 -8.95
#